data_AF-A0A6G1WXA8-F1
#
_entry.id   AF-A0A6G1WXA8-F1
#
_cell.length_a   1.000
_cell.length_b   1.000
_cell.length_c   1.000
_cell.angle_alpha   90.00
_cell.angle_beta   90.00
_cell.angle_gamma   90.00
#
_symmetry.space_group_name_H-M   'P 1'
#
loop_
_entity.id
_entity.type
_entity.pdbx_description
1 polymer ?
#
loop_
_entity_poly.entity_id
_entity_poly.type
_entity_poly.pdbx_seq_one_letter_code
_entity_poly.pdbx_strand_id
1 'polypeptide(L)'
;MPPPAVKTPRDLIFWQYAKIISESAGVGKKNFRFVMNRFKKLQTGEIRWSTSIREYVKEKEKPGECIYCGTKTELVVDHLLPRSRGGPDHPDNAAFVCTRCNSSKSDKRLYEWYGIENRYNLPRIAEGKYLKLLYSLFEEKGLLNIQDVKQICEQCDLLQKCPKKTRLTVYCLEGTFTKS
;
A
#
# COMPACT_ATOMS: atom_id res chain seq x y z
N MET A 1 3.15 -14.42 0.86
CA MET A 1 2.57 -14.27 2.21
C MET A 1 3.53 -13.56 3.14
N PRO A 2 3.06 -12.76 4.10
CA PRO A 2 3.91 -12.24 5.18
C PRO A 2 4.41 -13.35 6.12
N PRO A 3 5.54 -13.14 6.81
CA PRO A 3 6.07 -14.10 7.79
C PRO A 3 5.22 -14.12 9.07
N PRO A 4 5.36 -15.15 9.92
CA PRO A 4 4.60 -15.27 11.19
C PRO A 4 4.79 -14.10 12.17
N ALA A 5 5.87 -13.33 12.02
CA ALA A 5 6.15 -12.15 12.83
C ALA A 5 5.23 -10.95 12.50
N VAL A 6 4.48 -11.00 11.39
CA VAL A 6 3.48 -9.99 11.04
C VAL A 6 2.16 -10.36 11.69
N LYS A 7 1.77 -9.60 12.73
CA LYS A 7 0.60 -9.89 13.55
C LYS A 7 -0.50 -8.84 13.44
N THR A 8 -0.15 -7.61 13.09
CA THR A 8 -1.06 -6.47 13.05
C THR A 8 -1.06 -5.77 11.68
N PRO A 9 -2.07 -4.93 11.36
CA PRO A 9 -2.01 -4.04 10.20
C PRO A 9 -0.75 -3.16 10.17
N ARG A 10 -0.33 -2.64 11.33
CA ARG A 10 0.93 -1.90 11.48
C ARG A 10 2.13 -2.75 11.01
N ASP A 11 2.23 -3.99 11.48
CA ASP A 11 3.28 -4.90 11.04
C ASP A 11 3.22 -5.18 9.55
N LEU A 12 2.02 -5.36 9.00
CA LEU A 12 1.85 -5.65 7.59
C LEU A 12 2.29 -4.45 6.72
N ILE A 13 1.96 -3.23 7.13
CA ILE A 13 2.44 -2.00 6.49
C ILE A 13 3.96 -1.93 6.56
N PHE A 14 4.56 -2.14 7.73
CA PHE A 14 6.02 -2.15 7.89
C PHE A 14 6.69 -3.26 7.07
N TRP A 15 6.05 -4.42 6.95
CA TRP A 15 6.53 -5.52 6.12
C TRP A 15 6.53 -5.17 4.62
N GLN A 16 5.52 -4.47 4.11
CA GLN A 16 5.54 -3.98 2.73
C GLN A 16 6.56 -2.86 2.55
N TYR A 17 6.62 -1.93 3.51
CA TYR A 17 7.57 -0.82 3.46
C TYR A 17 9.03 -1.30 3.52
N ALA A 18 9.33 -2.36 4.29
CA ALA A 18 10.64 -3.00 4.30
C ALA A 18 11.07 -3.53 2.92
N LYS A 19 10.11 -3.96 2.08
CA LYS A 19 10.37 -4.36 0.69
C LYS A 19 10.69 -3.16 -0.18
N ILE A 20 10.01 -2.03 0.02
CA ILE A 20 10.35 -0.76 -0.64
C ILE A 20 11.78 -0.32 -0.28
N ILE A 21 12.19 -0.47 0.99
CA ILE A 21 13.58 -0.19 1.41
C ILE A 21 14.55 -1.12 0.67
N SER A 22 14.24 -2.42 0.60
CA SER A 22 15.06 -3.42 -0.10
C SER A 22 15.22 -3.11 -1.60
N GLU A 23 14.12 -2.79 -2.28
CA GLU A 23 14.12 -2.34 -3.68
C GLU A 23 14.97 -1.08 -3.87
N SER A 24 14.77 -0.07 -3.00
CA SER A 24 15.48 1.21 -3.08
C SER A 24 16.99 1.07 -2.82
N ALA A 25 17.41 0.00 -2.15
CA ALA A 25 18.81 -0.34 -1.92
C ALA A 25 19.42 -1.21 -3.05
N GLY A 26 18.68 -1.48 -4.13
CA GLY A 26 19.12 -2.35 -5.23
C GLY A 26 19.13 -3.85 -4.88
N VAL A 27 18.61 -4.23 -3.72
CA VAL A 27 18.60 -5.63 -3.24
C VAL A 27 17.38 -6.40 -3.76
N GLY A 28 16.31 -5.69 -4.09
CA GLY A 28 15.06 -6.24 -4.62
C GLY A 28 14.09 -6.74 -3.53
N LYS A 29 12.78 -6.73 -3.84
CA LYS A 29 11.69 -7.05 -2.88
C LYS A 29 11.64 -8.51 -2.43
N LYS A 30 12.31 -9.43 -3.15
CA LYS A 30 12.29 -10.88 -2.87
C LYS A 30 13.38 -11.33 -1.90
N ASN A 31 14.32 -10.47 -1.52
CA ASN A 31 15.38 -10.83 -0.58
C ASN A 31 14.85 -10.90 0.86
N PHE A 32 14.41 -12.10 1.25
CA PHE A 32 13.75 -12.30 2.54
C PHE A 32 14.63 -11.89 3.74
N ARG A 33 15.93 -12.21 3.72
CA ARG A 33 16.84 -11.89 4.83
C ARG A 33 16.96 -10.39 5.06
N PHE A 34 17.15 -9.63 3.98
CA PHE A 34 17.25 -8.17 4.06
C PHE A 34 15.92 -7.54 4.47
N VAL A 35 14.82 -7.97 3.85
CA VAL A 35 13.47 -7.46 4.16
C VAL A 35 13.12 -7.74 5.63
N MET A 36 13.39 -8.96 6.12
CA MET A 36 13.15 -9.33 7.53
C MET A 36 13.99 -8.49 8.49
N ASN A 37 15.25 -8.21 8.17
CA ASN A 37 16.09 -7.32 8.98
C ASN A 37 15.45 -5.92 9.07
N ARG A 38 15.08 -5.31 7.94
CA ARG A 38 14.47 -3.96 7.93
C ARG A 38 13.11 -3.93 8.62
N PHE A 39 12.30 -4.96 8.43
CA PHE A 39 11.03 -5.11 9.11
C PHE A 39 11.18 -5.13 10.64
N LYS A 40 12.09 -5.95 11.17
CA LYS A 40 12.35 -5.99 12.62
C LYS A 40 12.81 -4.63 13.15
N LYS A 41 13.70 -3.94 12.43
CA LYS A 41 14.16 -2.59 12.83
C LYS A 41 13.04 -1.54 12.82
N LEU A 42 12.06 -1.67 11.90
CA LEU A 42 10.86 -0.82 11.90
C LEU A 42 9.95 -1.14 13.09
N GLN A 43 9.76 -2.43 13.40
CA GLN A 43 8.94 -2.87 14.54
C GLN A 43 9.51 -2.38 15.88
N THR A 44 10.83 -2.46 16.08
CA THR A 44 11.49 -2.01 17.31
C THR A 44 11.65 -0.49 17.39
N GLY A 45 11.39 0.23 16.29
CA GLY A 45 11.63 1.66 16.20
C GLY A 45 13.10 2.05 16.06
N GLU A 46 14.03 1.09 15.92
CA GLU A 46 15.45 1.35 15.63
C GLU A 46 15.61 2.17 14.33
N ILE A 47 14.74 1.91 13.35
CA ILE A 47 14.57 2.79 12.20
C ILE A 47 13.14 3.26 12.11
N ARG A 48 12.96 4.53 11.74
CA ARG A 48 11.65 5.07 11.38
C ARG A 48 11.50 5.02 9.88
N TRP A 49 10.32 4.65 9.40
CA TRP A 49 9.96 4.86 8.00
C TRP A 49 9.97 6.36 7.68
N SER A 50 10.27 6.75 6.43
CA SER A 50 10.37 8.18 6.07
C SER A 50 9.01 8.87 6.15
N THR A 51 8.99 10.18 6.37
CA THR A 51 7.76 10.97 6.34
C THR A 51 7.12 10.98 4.94
N SER A 52 5.84 11.39 4.85
CA SER A 52 5.13 11.57 3.57
C SER A 52 5.87 12.50 2.62
N ILE A 53 6.62 13.47 3.16
CA ILE A 53 7.48 14.41 2.41
C ILE A 53 8.43 13.68 1.45
N ARG A 54 9.00 12.54 1.85
CA ARG A 54 9.92 11.81 0.96
C ARG A 54 9.20 11.32 -0.30
N GLU A 55 7.97 10.85 -0.16
CA GLU A 55 7.20 10.36 -1.30
C GLU A 55 6.70 11.51 -2.18
N TYR A 56 6.35 12.65 -1.56
CA TYR A 56 6.10 13.89 -2.27
C TYR A 56 7.31 14.33 -3.11
N VAL A 57 8.51 14.39 -2.52
CA VAL A 57 9.74 14.78 -3.23
C VAL A 57 10.02 13.83 -4.40
N LYS A 58 9.92 12.52 -4.19
CA LYS A 58 10.12 11.50 -5.24
C LYS A 58 9.15 11.66 -6.41
N GLU A 59 7.91 12.01 -6.13
CA GLU A 59 6.91 12.30 -7.17
C GLU A 59 7.28 13.57 -7.93
N LYS A 60 7.76 14.61 -7.24
CA LYS A 60 8.20 15.87 -7.86
C LYS A 60 9.49 15.75 -8.67
N GLU A 61 10.36 14.78 -8.37
CA GLU A 61 11.52 14.44 -9.20
C GLU A 61 11.12 13.85 -10.56
N LYS A 62 9.86 13.40 -10.71
CA LYS A 62 9.30 12.83 -11.95
C LYS A 62 8.04 13.57 -12.38
N PRO A 63 8.14 14.89 -12.63
CA PRO A 63 6.97 15.68 -12.97
C PRO A 63 6.42 15.26 -14.34
N GLY A 64 5.10 15.24 -14.47
CA GLY A 64 4.44 14.90 -15.73
C GLY A 64 4.64 13.45 -16.15
N GLU A 65 4.77 12.52 -15.20
CA GLU A 65 4.80 11.09 -15.44
C GLU A 65 3.65 10.39 -14.71
N CYS A 66 3.02 9.42 -15.36
CA CYS A 66 2.08 8.51 -14.73
C CYS A 66 2.80 7.73 -13.63
N ILE A 67 2.33 7.85 -12.38
CA ILE A 67 2.94 7.17 -11.23
C ILE A 67 2.95 5.64 -11.37
N TYR A 68 2.09 5.09 -12.23
CA TYR A 68 1.94 3.66 -12.44
C TYR A 68 2.86 3.07 -13.53
N CYS A 69 2.95 3.73 -14.68
CA CYS A 69 3.67 3.19 -15.85
C CYS A 69 4.77 4.11 -16.41
N GLY A 70 4.87 5.35 -15.94
CA GLY A 70 5.89 6.32 -16.37
C GLY A 70 5.61 7.03 -17.70
N THR A 71 4.48 6.77 -18.37
CA THR A 71 4.13 7.56 -19.57
C THR A 71 3.90 9.03 -19.23
N LYS A 72 4.15 9.93 -20.19
CA LYS A 72 4.03 11.38 -20.04
C LYS A 72 2.80 11.98 -20.73
N THR A 73 1.97 11.14 -21.32
CA THR A 73 0.83 11.55 -22.14
C THR A 73 -0.50 11.27 -21.44
N GLU A 74 -1.50 12.10 -21.77
CA GLU A 74 -2.90 11.93 -21.32
C GLU A 74 -3.03 11.76 -19.80
N LEU A 75 -2.37 12.64 -19.05
CA LEU A 75 -2.37 12.57 -17.60
C LEU A 75 -3.63 13.17 -17.00
N VAL A 76 -4.18 12.47 -16.02
CA VAL A 76 -5.32 12.87 -15.19
C VAL A 76 -4.94 12.65 -13.72
N VAL A 77 -5.76 13.18 -12.80
CA VAL A 77 -5.62 12.93 -11.37
C VAL A 77 -6.47 11.71 -11.00
N ASP A 78 -5.88 10.77 -10.26
CA ASP A 78 -6.57 9.60 -9.68
C ASP A 78 -6.36 9.56 -8.16
N HIS A 79 -7.32 8.92 -7.48
CA HIS A 79 -7.24 8.62 -6.05
C HIS A 79 -6.64 7.22 -5.84
N LEU A 80 -5.53 7.12 -5.11
CA LEU A 80 -4.85 5.84 -4.84
C LEU A 80 -5.79 4.84 -4.15
N LEU A 81 -6.50 5.29 -3.11
CA LEU A 81 -7.69 4.67 -2.56
C LEU A 81 -8.91 5.34 -3.19
N PRO A 82 -9.72 4.65 -4.02
CA PRO A 82 -10.87 5.25 -4.68
C PRO A 82 -11.88 5.88 -3.70
N ARG A 83 -12.44 7.04 -4.05
CA ARG A 83 -13.51 7.68 -3.25
C ARG A 83 -14.75 6.79 -3.10
N SER A 84 -15.06 5.99 -4.12
CA SER A 84 -16.13 4.98 -4.10
C SER A 84 -15.88 3.84 -3.09
N ARG A 85 -14.66 3.73 -2.56
CA ARG A 85 -14.24 2.77 -1.53
C ARG A 85 -13.80 3.47 -0.24
N GLY A 86 -14.29 4.68 0.03
CA GLY A 86 -14.01 5.40 1.28
C GLY A 86 -12.64 6.10 1.32
N GLY A 87 -11.95 6.25 0.19
CA GLY A 87 -10.74 7.06 0.13
C GLY A 87 -11.01 8.55 0.29
N PRO A 88 -10.16 9.28 1.04
CA PRO A 88 -10.35 10.71 1.27
C PRO A 88 -10.00 11.55 0.03
N ASP A 89 -10.65 12.69 -0.14
CA ASP A 89 -10.30 13.67 -1.17
C ASP A 89 -9.18 14.59 -0.67
N HIS A 90 -7.97 14.04 -0.57
CA HIS A 90 -6.79 14.70 0.02
C HIS A 90 -5.56 14.56 -0.90
N PRO A 91 -4.64 15.54 -0.95
CA PRO A 91 -3.44 15.47 -1.79
C PRO A 91 -2.58 14.21 -1.60
N ASP A 92 -2.52 13.67 -0.37
CA ASP A 92 -1.79 12.42 -0.10
C ASP A 92 -2.43 11.18 -0.75
N ASN A 93 -3.73 11.25 -1.05
CA ASN A 93 -4.45 10.23 -1.81
C ASN A 93 -4.47 10.51 -3.32
N ALA A 94 -3.98 11.65 -3.79
CA ALA A 94 -3.98 12.02 -5.20
C ALA A 94 -2.63 11.72 -5.87
N ALA A 95 -2.66 11.32 -7.14
CA ALA A 95 -1.48 11.18 -8.00
C ALA A 95 -1.83 11.39 -9.48
N PHE A 96 -0.83 11.80 -10.29
CA PHE A 96 -0.97 11.83 -11.75
C PHE A 96 -0.85 10.43 -12.34
N VAL A 97 -1.80 10.08 -13.20
CA VAL A 97 -1.87 8.79 -13.89
C VAL A 97 -2.30 9.01 -15.33
N CYS A 98 -1.93 8.13 -16.26
CA CYS A 98 -2.48 8.21 -17.62
C CYS A 98 -3.91 7.65 -17.68
N THR A 99 -4.71 8.14 -18.62
CA THR A 99 -6.07 7.67 -18.95
C THR A 99 -6.18 6.14 -19.00
N ARG A 100 -5.21 5.45 -19.64
CA ARG A 100 -5.17 3.98 -19.73
C ARG A 100 -5.05 3.30 -18.37
N CYS A 101 -4.12 3.75 -17.52
CA CYS A 101 -3.97 3.17 -16.18
C CYS A 101 -5.16 3.53 -15.28
N ASN A 102 -5.65 4.77 -15.37
CA ASN A 102 -6.84 5.22 -14.65
C ASN A 102 -8.05 4.34 -14.97
N SER A 103 -8.35 4.13 -16.25
CA SER A 103 -9.45 3.28 -16.71
C SER A 103 -9.28 1.82 -16.29
N SER A 104 -8.05 1.28 -16.39
CA SER A 104 -7.76 -0.11 -15.97
C SER A 104 -7.95 -0.32 -14.46
N LYS A 105 -7.48 0.62 -13.66
CA LYS A 105 -7.66 0.62 -12.20
C LYS A 105 -9.13 0.77 -11.86
N SER A 106 -9.80 1.78 -12.40
CA SER A 106 -11.20 2.10 -12.13
C SER A 106 -11.44 2.25 -10.62
N ASP A 107 -12.48 1.63 -10.07
CA ASP A 107 -12.84 1.63 -8.66
C ASP A 107 -12.06 0.60 -7.81
N LYS A 108 -11.07 -0.08 -8.38
CA LYS A 108 -10.24 -1.05 -7.65
C LYS A 108 -9.23 -0.33 -6.79
N ARG A 109 -8.98 -0.90 -5.62
CA ARG A 109 -7.89 -0.50 -4.72
C ARG A 109 -6.54 -0.90 -5.30
N LEU A 110 -5.43 -0.35 -4.81
CA LEU A 110 -4.13 -0.51 -5.47
C LEU A 110 -3.65 -1.97 -5.50
N TYR A 111 -3.64 -2.69 -4.38
CA TYR A 111 -3.27 -4.12 -4.37
C TYR A 111 -4.34 -4.97 -5.06
N GLU A 112 -5.62 -4.60 -4.94
CA GLU A 112 -6.72 -5.23 -5.68
C GLU A 112 -6.49 -5.18 -7.20
N TRP A 113 -6.08 -4.03 -7.73
CA TRP A 113 -5.85 -3.83 -9.16
C TRP A 113 -4.65 -4.61 -9.69
N TYR A 114 -3.51 -4.58 -8.97
CA TYR A 114 -2.34 -5.38 -9.35
C TYR A 114 -2.58 -6.88 -9.17
N GLY A 115 -3.44 -7.25 -8.23
CA GLY A 115 -3.71 -8.64 -7.89
C GLY A 115 -2.66 -9.22 -6.93
N ILE A 116 -3.10 -10.20 -6.14
CA ILE A 116 -2.29 -10.77 -5.05
C ILE A 116 -0.99 -11.36 -5.57
N GLU A 117 -0.96 -11.95 -6.76
CA GLU A 117 0.25 -12.54 -7.32
C GLU A 117 1.28 -11.49 -7.75
N ASN A 118 0.84 -10.32 -8.24
CA ASN A 118 1.71 -9.22 -8.64
C ASN A 118 1.89 -8.15 -7.55
N ARG A 119 1.50 -8.44 -6.31
CA ARG A 119 1.60 -7.53 -5.15
C ARG A 119 3.00 -6.95 -4.86
N TYR A 120 4.06 -7.40 -5.53
CA TYR A 120 5.41 -6.85 -5.41
C TYR A 120 5.83 -6.02 -6.63
N ASN A 121 5.07 -6.06 -7.72
CA ASN A 121 5.36 -5.32 -8.95
C ASN A 121 4.76 -3.90 -8.93
N LEU A 122 4.24 -3.46 -7.77
CA LEU A 122 3.74 -2.11 -7.61
C LEU A 122 4.90 -1.09 -7.75
N PRO A 123 4.68 -0.01 -8.51
CA PRO A 123 5.59 1.11 -8.62
C PRO A 123 5.90 1.71 -7.26
N ARG A 124 7.19 1.91 -7.00
CA ARG A 124 7.70 2.23 -5.67
C ARG A 124 7.08 3.49 -5.07
N ILE A 125 6.85 4.53 -5.87
CA ILE A 125 6.28 5.80 -5.38
C ILE A 125 4.80 5.62 -5.05
N ALA A 126 4.03 4.96 -5.93
CA ALA A 126 2.62 4.66 -5.71
C ALA A 126 2.42 3.81 -4.45
N GLU A 127 3.16 2.70 -4.31
CA GLU A 127 3.07 1.84 -3.13
C GLU A 127 3.50 2.58 -1.85
N GLY A 128 4.54 3.42 -1.93
CA GLY A 128 5.00 4.25 -0.82
C GLY A 128 3.91 5.19 -0.31
N LYS A 129 3.34 6.03 -1.20
CA LYS A 129 2.23 6.94 -0.86
C LYS A 129 1.05 6.18 -0.28
N TYR A 130 0.67 5.07 -0.93
CA TYR A 130 -0.48 4.28 -0.51
C TYR A 130 -0.30 3.68 0.89
N LEU A 131 0.86 3.12 1.21
CA LEU A 131 1.15 2.62 2.56
C LEU A 131 1.10 3.72 3.63
N LYS A 132 1.48 4.96 3.30
CA LYS A 132 1.36 6.12 4.21
C LYS A 132 -0.09 6.51 4.46
N LEU A 133 -0.87 6.58 3.39
CA LEU A 133 -2.29 6.85 3.47
C LEU A 133 -2.99 5.80 4.33
N LEU A 134 -2.77 4.51 4.03
CA LEU A 134 -3.40 3.41 4.75
C LEU A 134 -3.02 3.41 6.24
N TYR A 135 -1.76 3.70 6.58
CA TYR A 135 -1.37 3.83 7.99
C TYR A 135 -2.19 4.87 8.74
N SER A 136 -2.32 6.07 8.16
CA SER A 136 -3.05 7.18 8.78
C SER A 136 -4.53 6.83 8.94
N LEU A 137 -5.14 6.23 7.92
CA LEU A 137 -6.54 5.79 7.97
C LEU A 137 -6.78 4.66 8.99
N PHE A 138 -5.85 3.71 9.11
CA PHE A 138 -5.92 2.66 10.15
C PHE A 138 -5.70 3.23 11.56
N GLU A 139 -4.89 4.28 11.69
CA GLU A 139 -4.64 4.97 12.96
C GLU A 139 -5.90 5.69 13.42
N GLU A 140 -6.52 6.46 12.54
CA GLU A 140 -7.79 7.18 12.79
C GLU A 140 -8.93 6.23 13.18
N LYS A 141 -8.99 5.04 12.58
CA LYS A 141 -9.99 4.01 12.91
C LYS A 141 -9.63 3.18 14.16
N GLY A 142 -8.47 3.37 14.77
CA GLY A 142 -8.00 2.57 15.90
C GLY A 142 -7.69 1.11 15.56
N LEU A 143 -7.49 0.79 14.28
CA LEU A 143 -7.33 -0.58 13.78
C LEU A 143 -5.86 -1.03 13.63
N LEU A 144 -4.89 -0.11 13.75
CA LEU A 144 -3.47 -0.38 13.46
C LEU A 144 -2.89 -1.60 14.21
N ASN A 145 -3.32 -1.83 15.44
CA ASN A 145 -2.70 -2.80 16.36
C ASN A 145 -3.59 -4.03 16.61
N ILE A 146 -4.68 -4.19 15.86
CA ILE A 146 -5.55 -5.37 15.97
C ILE A 146 -4.79 -6.62 15.56
N GLN A 147 -4.81 -7.64 16.41
CA GLN A 147 -4.16 -8.94 16.16
C GLN A 147 -5.14 -9.98 15.63
N ASP A 148 -6.43 -9.86 15.97
CA ASP A 148 -7.45 -10.78 15.48
C ASP A 148 -7.84 -10.40 14.05
N VAL A 149 -7.37 -11.20 13.10
CA VAL A 149 -7.66 -11.05 11.67
C VAL A 149 -9.16 -11.10 11.39
N LYS A 150 -9.96 -11.79 12.23
CA LYS A 150 -11.41 -11.87 12.04
C LYS A 150 -12.08 -10.49 12.09
N GLN A 151 -11.67 -9.63 13.03
CA GLN A 151 -12.21 -8.27 13.15
C GLN A 151 -11.97 -7.43 11.89
N ILE A 152 -10.85 -7.66 11.21
CA ILE A 152 -10.55 -7.02 9.92
C ILE A 152 -11.40 -7.65 8.80
N CYS A 153 -11.52 -8.98 8.80
CA CYS A 153 -12.29 -9.72 7.81
C CYS A 153 -13.80 -9.44 7.85
N GLU A 154 -14.36 -9.13 9.03
CA GLU A 154 -15.78 -8.77 9.20
C GLU A 154 -16.15 -7.49 8.44
N GLN A 155 -15.20 -6.57 8.30
CA GLN A 155 -15.39 -5.31 7.57
C GLN A 155 -14.90 -5.38 6.12
N CYS A 156 -14.47 -6.56 5.66
CA CYS A 156 -13.77 -6.73 4.39
C CYS A 156 -14.71 -7.08 3.23
N ASP A 157 -14.68 -6.30 2.14
CA ASP A 157 -15.44 -6.62 0.90
C ASP A 157 -14.64 -7.43 -0.15
N LEU A 158 -13.35 -7.69 0.10
CA LEU A 158 -12.45 -8.40 -0.82
C LEU A 158 -12.47 -9.94 -0.64
N LEU A 159 -13.41 -10.47 0.15
CA LEU A 159 -13.42 -11.86 0.65
C LEU A 159 -13.12 -12.93 -0.41
N GLN A 160 -13.79 -12.89 -1.56
CA GLN A 160 -13.61 -13.91 -2.61
C GLN A 160 -12.25 -13.82 -3.32
N LYS A 161 -11.61 -12.65 -3.28
CA LYS A 161 -10.28 -12.42 -3.86
C LYS A 161 -9.16 -12.80 -2.89
N CYS A 162 -9.47 -12.92 -1.59
CA CYS A 162 -8.48 -13.17 -0.56
C CYS A 162 -8.12 -14.66 -0.45
N PRO A 163 -6.82 -15.04 -0.63
CA PRO A 163 -6.43 -16.44 -0.64
C PRO A 163 -6.47 -17.11 0.74
N LYS A 164 -6.46 -16.35 1.85
CA LYS A 164 -6.40 -16.88 3.22
C LYS A 164 -7.11 -15.96 4.21
N LYS A 165 -8.28 -16.37 4.71
CA LYS A 165 -9.05 -15.62 5.73
C LYS A 165 -8.46 -15.69 7.15
N THR A 166 -7.47 -16.55 7.38
CA THR A 166 -6.87 -16.81 8.70
C THR A 166 -5.51 -16.13 8.92
N ARG A 167 -4.98 -15.42 7.92
CA ARG A 167 -3.71 -14.69 8.02
C ARG A 167 -3.82 -13.36 7.30
N LEU A 168 -3.10 -12.36 7.81
CA LEU A 168 -3.01 -11.05 7.16
C LEU A 168 -2.45 -11.19 5.73
N THR A 169 -3.09 -10.47 4.81
CA THR A 169 -2.64 -10.28 3.42
C THR A 169 -2.74 -8.79 3.08
N VAL A 170 -2.14 -8.34 1.97
CA VAL A 170 -2.26 -6.93 1.54
C VAL A 170 -3.72 -6.48 1.38
N TYR A 171 -4.63 -7.39 1.04
CA TYR A 171 -6.07 -7.08 0.99
C TYR A 171 -6.68 -6.77 2.35
N CYS A 172 -6.09 -7.24 3.45
CA CYS A 172 -6.48 -6.84 4.80
C CYS A 172 -6.20 -5.36 5.07
N LEU A 173 -5.33 -4.70 4.30
CA LEU A 173 -5.11 -3.26 4.38
C LEU A 173 -6.09 -2.45 3.51
N GLU A 174 -6.91 -3.11 2.71
CA GLU A 174 -7.72 -2.45 1.68
C GLU A 174 -9.20 -2.73 1.84
N GLY A 175 -9.55 -3.99 2.11
CA GLY A 175 -10.93 -4.46 2.12
C GLY A 175 -11.77 -3.84 3.23
N THR A 176 -11.16 -3.31 4.29
CA THR A 176 -11.84 -2.60 5.39
C THR A 176 -12.36 -1.22 4.98
N PHE A 177 -11.93 -0.70 3.84
CA PHE A 177 -12.39 0.58 3.32
C PHE A 177 -13.50 0.34 2.31
N THR A 178 -14.74 0.40 2.78
CA THR A 178 -15.95 0.36 1.97
C THR A 178 -16.66 1.70 2.09
N LYS A 179 -17.34 2.13 1.02
CA LYS A 179 -18.23 3.29 1.12
C LYS A 179 -19.57 2.79 1.64
N SER A 180 -20.02 3.38 2.75
CA SER A 180 -21.36 3.17 3.32
C SER A 180 -22.45 3.61 2.35
#